data_AF-A0A7V5YIF5-F1
#
_entry.id   AF-A0A7V5YIF5-F1
#
_cell.length_a   1.000
_cell.length_b   1.000
_cell.length_c   1.000
_cell.angle_alpha   90.00
_cell.angle_beta   90.00
_cell.angle_gamma   90.00
#
_symmetry.space_group_name_H-M   'P 1'
#
loop_
_entity.id
_entity.type
_entity.pdbx_description
1 polymer ?
#
loop_
_entity_poly.entity_id
_entity_poly.type
_entity_poly.pdbx_seq_one_letter_code
_entity_poly.pdbx_strand_id
1 'polypeptide(L)' 'MRITVASGKGGTGKTTVATNLAIAVSERLPVQFLDCDVEEPN' A
#
# COMPACT_ATOMS: atom_id res chain seq x y z
N MET A 1 12.86 2.07 -7.33
CA MET A 1 11.64 2.88 -7.58
C MET A 1 10.89 3.02 -6.26
N ARG A 2 10.25 4.16 -5.98
CA ARG A 2 9.43 4.37 -4.77
C ARG A 2 8.03 4.80 -5.20
N ILE A 3 7.01 4.12 -4.70
CA ILE A 3 5.60 4.41 -4.99
C ILE A 3 4.91 4.72 -3.67
N THR A 4 4.21 5.84 -3.61
CA THR A 4 3.44 6.27 -2.43
C THR A 4 1.96 6.26 -2.76
N VAL A 5 1.16 5.62 -1.90
CA VAL A 5 -0.30 5.61 -1.99
C VAL A 5 -0.83 6.51 -0.87
N ALA A 6 -1.49 7.60 -1.23
CA ALA A 6 -2.00 8.60 -0.29
C ALA A 6 -3.46 8.98 -0.59
N SER A 7 -4.20 9.40 0.44
CA SER A 7 -5.55 9.97 0.33
C SER A 7 -5.78 10.94 1.48
N GLY A 8 -6.58 11.98 1.22
CA GLY A 8 -6.94 13.01 2.20
C GLY A 8 -8.10 12.63 3.13
N LYS A 9 -8.68 11.43 3.00
CA LYS A 9 -9.78 10.94 3.84
C LYS A 9 -9.61 9.46 4.17
N GLY A 10 -10.02 9.06 5.39
CA GLY A 10 -10.12 7.65 5.80
C GLY A 10 -11.16 6.88 4.98
N GLY A 11 -10.96 5.57 4.82
CA GLY A 11 -11.91 4.68 4.14
C GLY A 11 -11.95 4.77 2.60
N THR A 12 -11.01 5.45 1.94
CA THR A 12 -10.97 5.55 0.47
C THR A 12 -10.23 4.38 -0.21
N GLY A 13 -9.93 3.30 0.52
CA GLY A 13 -9.26 2.12 -0.03
C GLY A 13 -7.75 2.23 -0.25
N LYS A 14 -7.05 3.18 0.39
CA LYS A 14 -5.58 3.34 0.28
C LYS A 14 -4.85 2.01 0.48
N THR A 15 -5.13 1.35 1.60
CA THR A 15 -4.52 0.07 1.98
C THR A 15 -4.85 -1.02 0.96
N THR A 16 -6.11 -1.12 0.52
CA THR A 16 -6.52 -2.10 -0.51
C THR A 16 -5.70 -1.94 -1.79
N VAL A 17 -5.53 -0.72 -2.29
CA VAL A 17 -4.74 -0.46 -3.49
C VAL A 17 -3.26 -0.74 -3.25
N ALA A 18 -2.70 -0.27 -2.12
CA ALA A 18 -1.30 -0.43 -1.78
C ALA A 18 -0.91 -1.92 -1.68
N THR A 19 -1.70 -2.73 -0.98
CA THR A 19 -1.45 -4.16 -0.79
C THR A 19 -1.56 -4.95 -2.09
N ASN A 20 -2.61 -4.72 -2.89
CA ASN A 20 -2.77 -5.43 -4.17
C ASN A 20 -1.69 -5.04 -5.18
N LEU A 21 -1.27 -3.78 -5.20
CA LEU A 21 -0.16 -3.33 -6.03
C LEU A 21 1.15 -4.02 -5.62
N ALA A 22 1.43 -4.10 -4.32
CA ALA A 22 2.61 -4.79 -3.82
C ALA A 22 2.62 -6.27 -4.21
N ILE A 23 1.50 -6.98 -4.07
CA ILE A 23 1.34 -8.39 -4.48
C ILE A 23 1.61 -8.53 -5.98
N ALA A 24 0.93 -7.77 -6.82
CA ALA A 24 1.05 -7.88 -8.28
C ALA A 24 2.48 -7.59 -8.78
N VAL A 25 3.19 -6.65 -8.14
CA VAL A 25 4.59 -6.33 -8.51
C VAL A 25 5.56 -7.37 -7.95
N SER A 26 5.28 -7.93 -6.77
CA SER A 26 6.14 -8.93 -6.12
C SER A 26 6.30 -10.22 -6.94
N GLU A 27 5.35 -10.52 -7.82
CA GLU A 27 5.44 -11.65 -8.77
C GLU A 27 6.58 -11.49 -9.79
N ARG A 28 7.10 -10.26 -9.99
CA ARG A 28 8.11 -9.97 -11.02
C ARG A 28 9.40 -9.39 -10.48
N LEU A 29 9.35 -8.68 -9.36
CA LEU A 29 10.50 -7.95 -8.79
C LEU A 29 10.45 -8.01 -7.26
N PRO A 30 11.60 -7.96 -6.56
CA PRO A 30 11.62 -7.80 -5.12
C PRO A 30 10.88 -6.52 -4.69
N VAL A 31 9.94 -6.65 -3.75
CA VAL A 31 9.13 -5.55 -3.22
C VAL A 31 9.33 -5.46 -1.70
N GLN A 32 9.49 -4.24 -1.22
CA GLN A 32 9.37 -3.90 0.19
C GLN A 32 8.10 -3.07 0.37
N PHE A 33 7.18 -3.57 1.18
CA PHE A 33 5.96 -2.87 1.57
C PHE A 33 6.18 -2.23 2.94
N LEU A 34 5.82 -0.95 3.07
CA LEU A 34 5.86 -0.20 4.32
C LEU A 34 4.48 0.42 4.53
N ASP A 35 3.81 -0.01 5.60
CA ASP A 35 2.59 0.65 6.03
C ASP A 35 2.95 1.87 6.89
N CYS A 36 2.39 3.02 6.51
CA CYS A 36 2.55 4.30 7.21
C CYS A 36 1.17 4.86 7.58
N ASP A 37 0.10 4.09 7.42
CA ASP A 37 -1.23 4.51 7.83
C ASP A 37 -1.32 4.49 9.36
N VAL A 38 -1.78 5.58 9.97
CA VAL A 38 -1.91 5.70 11.42
C VAL A 38 -3.14 4.93 11.92
N GLU A 39 -4.12 4.68 11.05
CA GLU A 39 -5.38 4.00 11.35
C GLU A 39 -5.30 2.46 11.19
N GLU A 40 -4.09 1.87 11.27
CA GLU A 40 -3.85 0.42 11.12
C GLU A 40 -4.91 -0.46 11.81
N PRO A 41 -5.38 -1.55 11.17
CA PRO A 41 -6.10 -2.57 11.91
C PRO A 41 -5.08 -3.31 12.79
N ASN A 42 -5.35 -3.40 14.10
CA ASN A 42 -4.64 -4.34 14.99
C ASN A 42 -4.64 -5.77 14.42
#